data_AF-A0A0B7BQD6-F1
#
_entry.id   AF-A0A0B7BQD6-F1
#
_cell.length_a   1.000
_cell.length_b   1.000
_cell.length_c   1.000
_cell.angle_alpha   90.00
_cell.angle_beta   90.00
_cell.angle_gamma   90.00
#
_symmetry.space_group_name_H-M   'P 1'
#
loop_
_entity.id
_entity.type
_entity.pdbx_description
1 polymer ?
#
loop_
_entity_poly.entity_id
_entity_poly.type
_entity_poly.pdbx_seq_one_letter_code
_entity_poly.pdbx_strand_id
1 'polypeptide(L)'
;NDVSPGVTFQFNINGTSTGNPPSSTTLNYDVRNAGPLSVQCIASNSVYTTRSVSSQSQIIQVREPPAAPPVIDITTPVTDSITPVTGNQLAVVEGINRIRCRVDGGYPQVSSVSVDCGDMERNISVGNVVFVDVNMTREKNGSDCSCTATHNSSCYINNKTVVKVILF
;
A
#
# COMPACT_ATOMS: atom_id res chain seq x y z
N ASN A 1 -26.51 -43.16 30.92
CA ASN A 1 -25.58 -42.05 30.70
C ASN A 1 -26.23 -41.06 29.75
N ASP A 2 -27.02 -40.14 30.29
CA ASP A 2 -27.57 -39.03 29.51
C ASP A 2 -26.48 -38.00 29.28
N VAL A 3 -26.04 -37.86 28.04
CA VAL A 3 -25.16 -36.77 27.63
C VAL A 3 -26.07 -35.66 27.09
N SER A 4 -26.15 -34.55 27.80
CA SER A 4 -26.91 -33.37 27.34
C SER A 4 -26.06 -32.57 26.36
N PRO A 5 -26.47 -32.43 25.08
CA PRO A 5 -25.70 -31.66 24.12
C PRO A 5 -25.84 -30.15 24.37
N GLY A 6 -24.73 -29.50 24.71
CA GLY A 6 -24.57 -28.05 24.66
C GLY A 6 -24.05 -27.53 23.31
N VAL A 7 -24.06 -26.22 23.13
CA VAL A 7 -23.47 -25.52 21.97
C VAL A 7 -22.12 -24.93 22.38
N THR A 8 -21.15 -25.05 21.49
CA THR A 8 -19.82 -24.47 21.61
C THR A 8 -19.60 -23.51 20.45
N PHE A 9 -18.99 -22.36 20.72
CA PHE A 9 -18.75 -21.32 19.71
C PHE A 9 -17.27 -21.25 19.41
N GLN A 10 -16.89 -20.79 18.21
CA GLN A 10 -15.52 -20.50 17.84
C GLN A 10 -15.51 -19.36 16.82
N PHE A 11 -14.55 -18.44 16.89
CA PHE A 11 -14.25 -17.59 15.74
C PHE A 11 -13.30 -18.32 14.81
N ASN A 12 -13.60 -18.30 13.52
CA ASN A 12 -12.69 -18.70 12.47
C ASN A 12 -12.15 -17.43 11.78
N ILE A 13 -10.83 -17.29 11.79
CA ILE A 13 -10.10 -16.15 11.23
C ILE A 13 -9.19 -16.70 10.14
N ASN A 14 -9.49 -16.38 8.87
CA ASN A 14 -8.75 -16.89 7.71
C ASN A 14 -8.51 -18.41 7.72
N GLY A 15 -9.50 -19.19 8.15
CA GLY A 15 -9.42 -20.65 8.24
C GLY A 15 -8.88 -21.18 9.58
N THR A 16 -8.40 -20.30 10.47
CA THR A 16 -7.87 -20.69 11.79
C THR A 16 -8.91 -20.46 12.88
N SER A 17 -9.30 -21.51 13.60
CA SER A 17 -10.24 -21.39 14.72
C SER A 17 -9.57 -20.94 16.01
N THR A 18 -10.24 -20.04 16.72
CA THR A 18 -9.91 -19.64 18.09
C THR A 18 -10.48 -20.64 19.11
N GLY A 19 -9.97 -20.58 20.35
CA GLY A 19 -10.47 -21.39 21.46
C GLY A 19 -11.94 -21.09 21.78
N ASN A 20 -12.61 -22.07 22.37
CA ASN A 20 -14.05 -22.14 22.61
C ASN A 20 -14.56 -21.00 23.54
N PRO A 21 -15.07 -19.87 23.02
CA PRO A 21 -15.49 -18.77 23.84
C PRO A 21 -16.87 -19.01 24.46
N PRO A 22 -17.24 -18.23 25.49
CA PRO A 22 -18.61 -18.20 25.99
C PRO A 22 -19.62 -17.76 24.91
N SER A 23 -20.91 -18.00 25.16
CA SER A 23 -22.03 -17.72 24.25
C SER A 23 -22.14 -16.25 23.79
N SER A 24 -21.51 -15.34 24.53
CA SER A 24 -21.25 -13.97 24.12
C SER A 24 -19.80 -13.64 24.48
N THR A 25 -19.01 -13.22 23.49
CA THR A 25 -17.61 -12.84 23.69
C THR A 25 -17.21 -11.78 22.67
N THR A 26 -16.18 -11.03 23.01
CA THR A 26 -15.48 -10.15 22.07
C THR A 26 -14.15 -10.78 21.70
N LEU A 27 -13.82 -10.80 20.42
CA LEU A 27 -12.52 -11.21 19.91
C LEU A 27 -11.64 -9.97 19.77
N ASN A 28 -10.54 -9.92 20.53
CA ASN A 28 -9.44 -8.99 20.27
C ASN A 28 -8.42 -9.72 19.40
N TYR A 29 -8.14 -9.19 18.20
CA TYR A 29 -7.23 -9.80 17.24
C TYR A 29 -6.20 -8.78 16.75
N ASP A 30 -4.93 -9.09 17.00
CA ASP A 30 -3.81 -8.29 16.52
C ASP A 30 -3.53 -8.61 15.05
N VAL A 31 -3.89 -7.68 14.19
CA VAL A 31 -3.69 -7.82 12.75
C VAL A 31 -2.22 -7.62 12.40
N ARG A 32 -1.60 -8.62 11.78
CA ARG A 32 -0.17 -8.60 11.41
C ARG A 32 0.11 -8.41 9.93
N ASN A 33 -0.87 -8.67 9.08
CA ASN A 33 -0.72 -8.61 7.63
C ASN A 33 -1.87 -7.78 7.06
N ALA A 34 -1.56 -6.98 6.04
CA ALA A 34 -2.57 -6.33 5.22
C ALA A 34 -3.29 -7.34 4.33
N GLY A 35 -4.48 -6.97 3.85
CA GLY A 35 -5.29 -7.88 3.04
C GLY A 35 -6.74 -7.98 3.53
N PRO A 36 -7.54 -8.80 2.83
CA PRO A 36 -8.83 -9.22 3.32
C PRO A 36 -8.65 -10.15 4.53
N LEU A 37 -9.23 -9.77 5.66
CA LEU A 37 -9.35 -10.59 6.85
C LEU A 37 -10.77 -11.15 6.91
N SER A 38 -10.91 -12.46 6.73
CA SER A 38 -12.18 -13.16 6.82
C SER A 38 -12.44 -13.62 8.25
N VAL A 39 -13.56 -13.19 8.82
CA VAL A 39 -14.00 -13.57 10.17
C VAL A 39 -15.36 -14.24 10.08
N GLN A 40 -15.48 -15.41 10.69
CA GLN A 40 -16.72 -16.16 10.83
C GLN A 40 -16.91 -16.60 12.28
N CYS A 41 -18.15 -16.80 12.69
CA CYS A 41 -18.49 -17.50 13.92
C CYS A 41 -18.99 -18.91 13.56
N ILE A 42 -18.49 -19.92 14.25
CA ILE A 42 -18.88 -21.32 14.08
C ILE A 42 -19.56 -21.76 15.37
N ALA A 43 -20.76 -22.30 15.27
CA ALA A 43 -21.45 -22.97 16.36
C ALA A 43 -21.42 -24.48 16.12
N SER A 44 -20.91 -25.24 17.08
CA SER A 44 -20.80 -26.69 16.99
C SER A 44 -21.41 -27.39 18.19
N ASN A 45 -21.95 -28.59 17.96
CA ASN A 45 -22.50 -29.41 19.03
C ASN A 45 -21.37 -29.99 19.89
N SER A 46 -21.46 -29.81 21.21
CA SER A 46 -20.44 -30.25 22.18
C SER A 46 -20.20 -31.78 22.22
N VAL A 47 -21.17 -32.57 21.74
CA VAL A 47 -21.13 -34.05 21.76
C VAL A 47 -20.91 -34.59 20.35
N TYR A 48 -21.62 -34.03 19.37
CA TYR A 48 -21.53 -34.40 17.96
C TYR A 48 -20.72 -33.36 17.19
N THR A 49 -19.39 -33.38 17.35
CA THR A 49 -18.48 -32.37 16.80
C THR A 49 -18.50 -32.26 15.27
N THR A 50 -19.04 -33.26 14.57
CA THR A 50 -19.28 -33.22 13.12
C THR A 50 -20.48 -32.38 12.71
N ARG A 51 -21.32 -31.94 13.67
CA ARG A 51 -22.45 -31.03 13.43
C ARG A 51 -22.07 -29.60 13.82
N SER A 52 -21.87 -28.78 12.81
CA SER A 52 -21.58 -27.35 12.96
C SER A 52 -22.33 -26.51 11.95
N VAL A 53 -22.58 -25.25 12.31
CA VAL A 53 -23.07 -24.20 11.40
C VAL A 53 -22.11 -23.01 11.48
N SER A 54 -21.84 -22.39 10.34
CA SER A 54 -21.02 -21.19 10.25
C SER A 54 -21.88 -19.99 9.89
N SER A 55 -21.55 -18.83 10.46
CA SER A 55 -22.10 -17.55 10.03
C SER A 55 -21.63 -17.19 8.62
N GLN A 56 -22.24 -16.16 8.04
CA GLN A 56 -21.64 -15.48 6.88
C GLN A 56 -20.26 -14.92 7.25
N SER A 57 -19.33 -14.95 6.29
CA SER A 57 -18.02 -14.28 6.43
C SER A 57 -18.19 -12.77 6.46
N GLN A 58 -17.61 -12.15 7.48
CA GLN A 58 -17.34 -10.72 7.48
C GLN A 58 -15.92 -10.51 6.94
N ILE A 59 -15.79 -9.68 5.90
CA ILE A 59 -14.50 -9.36 5.30
C ILE A 59 -14.08 -7.96 5.74
N ILE A 60 -13.01 -7.89 6.52
CA ILE A 60 -12.40 -6.64 6.96
C ILE A 60 -11.21 -6.34 6.03
N GLN A 61 -11.21 -5.16 5.41
CA GLN A 61 -10.11 -4.74 4.53
C GLN A 61 -9.02 -4.06 5.36
N VAL A 62 -7.97 -4.81 5.69
CA VAL A 62 -6.82 -4.29 6.42
C VAL A 62 -5.92 -3.54 5.45
N ARG A 63 -5.67 -2.26 5.74
CA ARG A 63 -4.86 -1.38 4.91
C ARG A 63 -3.50 -1.13 5.56
N GLU A 64 -2.44 -1.21 4.78
CA GLU A 64 -1.07 -0.93 5.18
C GLU A 64 -0.46 0.08 4.18
N PRO A 65 -0.06 1.27 4.62
CA PRO A 65 0.61 2.21 3.72
C PRO A 65 1.99 1.68 3.31
N PRO A 66 2.54 2.14 2.18
CA PRO A 66 3.94 1.86 1.83
C PRO A 66 4.90 2.25 2.95
N ALA A 67 5.89 1.39 3.22
CA ALA A 67 6.90 1.63 4.26
C ALA A 67 8.00 2.60 3.80
N ALA A 68 8.37 2.51 2.51
CA ALA A 68 9.38 3.37 1.90
C ALA A 68 8.72 4.61 1.25
N PRO A 69 9.44 5.74 1.15
CA PRO A 69 8.96 6.90 0.43
C PRO A 69 8.91 6.65 -1.10
N PRO A 70 8.24 7.51 -1.87
CA PRO A 70 8.23 7.43 -3.32
C PRO A 70 9.66 7.54 -3.92
N VAL A 71 9.90 6.89 -5.04
CA VAL A 71 11.18 6.93 -5.76
C VAL A 71 11.02 7.80 -7.00
N ILE A 72 11.99 8.70 -7.23
CA ILE A 72 12.13 9.49 -8.44
C ILE A 72 13.29 8.92 -9.24
N ASP A 73 13.09 8.67 -10.53
CA ASP A 73 14.12 8.20 -11.46
C ASP A 73 14.01 8.92 -12.80
N ILE A 74 15.08 8.87 -13.61
CA ILE A 74 15.05 9.31 -15.00
C ILE A 74 15.09 8.08 -15.91
N THR A 75 14.19 8.08 -16.88
CA THR A 75 14.26 7.18 -18.03
C THR A 75 14.80 7.96 -19.21
N THR A 76 16.02 7.69 -19.64
CA THR A 76 16.60 8.37 -20.82
C THR A 76 15.95 7.89 -22.11
N PRO A 77 15.65 8.77 -23.10
CA PRO A 77 15.01 8.37 -24.36
C PRO A 77 15.82 7.45 -25.29
N VAL A 78 17.08 7.14 -24.96
CA VAL A 78 18.01 6.46 -25.90
C VAL A 78 18.34 5.03 -25.46
N THR A 79 18.06 4.67 -24.21
CA THR A 79 18.23 3.32 -23.68
C THR A 79 17.28 3.19 -22.49
N ASP A 80 16.57 2.06 -22.35
CA ASP A 80 15.80 1.68 -21.15
C ASP A 80 16.68 1.56 -19.87
N SER A 81 17.88 2.13 -19.87
CA SER A 81 18.75 2.29 -18.72
C SER A 81 18.14 3.30 -17.76
N ILE A 82 17.73 2.79 -16.61
CA ILE A 82 17.34 3.61 -15.46
C ILE A 82 18.64 4.09 -14.80
N THR A 83 18.92 5.38 -14.86
CA THR A 83 19.95 5.99 -14.01
C THR A 83 19.32 6.20 -12.62
N PRO A 84 19.74 5.46 -11.59
CA PRO A 84 19.22 5.67 -10.25
C PRO A 84 19.60 7.08 -9.80
N VAL A 85 18.69 7.77 -9.12
CA VAL A 85 19.02 8.99 -8.39
C VAL A 85 19.98 8.60 -7.26
N THR A 86 21.27 8.91 -7.44
CA THR A 86 22.26 8.75 -6.38
C THR A 86 22.16 9.91 -5.40
N GLY A 87 21.58 9.66 -4.23
CA GLY A 87 21.39 10.66 -3.17
C GLY A 87 20.17 11.56 -3.39
N ASN A 88 20.20 12.78 -2.85
CA ASN A 88 19.12 13.77 -3.02
C ASN A 88 19.27 14.58 -4.32
N GLN A 89 19.86 14.02 -5.38
CA GLN A 89 20.23 14.74 -6.60
C GLN A 89 19.76 14.01 -7.86
N LEU A 90 19.07 14.75 -8.74
CA LEU A 90 18.54 14.31 -10.01
C LEU A 90 19.42 14.83 -11.15
N ALA A 91 20.33 14.00 -11.63
CA ALA A 91 21.26 14.34 -12.70
C ALA A 91 20.59 14.25 -14.08
N VAL A 92 20.40 15.39 -14.75
CA VAL A 92 19.72 15.51 -16.05
C VAL A 92 20.57 16.24 -17.08
N VAL A 93 20.29 16.01 -18.35
CA VAL A 93 20.85 16.81 -19.46
C VAL A 93 19.90 17.94 -19.82
N GLU A 94 20.41 19.02 -20.41
CA GLU A 94 19.57 20.09 -20.93
C GLU A 94 18.66 19.55 -22.07
N GLY A 95 17.36 19.86 -22.01
CA GLY A 95 16.34 19.36 -22.94
C GLY A 95 15.27 18.49 -22.28
N ILE A 96 14.51 17.75 -23.09
CA ILE A 96 13.38 16.94 -22.61
C ILE A 96 13.89 15.66 -21.94
N ASN A 97 13.60 15.52 -20.65
CA ASN A 97 13.91 14.33 -19.85
C ASN A 97 12.62 13.67 -19.36
N ARG A 98 12.53 12.35 -19.51
CA ARG A 98 11.39 11.59 -18.99
C ARG A 98 11.65 11.15 -17.56
N ILE A 99 10.89 11.72 -16.63
CA ILE A 99 10.97 11.43 -15.20
C ILE A 99 9.91 10.39 -14.85
N ARG A 100 10.32 9.41 -14.05
CA ARG A 100 9.44 8.41 -13.45
C ARG A 100 9.34 8.67 -11.95
N CYS A 101 8.13 8.63 -11.43
CA CYS A 101 7.88 8.62 -10.00
C CYS A 101 7.05 7.39 -9.66
N ARG A 102 7.56 6.57 -8.75
CA ARG A 102 6.98 5.27 -8.39
C ARG A 102 6.88 5.10 -6.89
N VAL A 103 5.85 4.41 -6.45
CA VAL A 103 5.75 3.90 -5.08
C VAL A 103 5.70 2.38 -5.11
N ASP A 104 6.55 1.76 -4.29
CA ASP A 104 6.61 0.31 -4.14
C ASP A 104 6.00 -0.10 -2.80
N GLY A 105 5.24 -1.20 -2.81
CA GLY A 105 4.56 -1.73 -1.63
C GLY A 105 3.25 -1.02 -1.28
N GLY A 106 2.80 -1.27 -0.05
CA GLY A 106 1.48 -0.88 0.44
C GLY A 106 0.37 -1.85 0.01
N TYR A 107 -0.68 -1.90 0.82
CA TYR A 107 -1.91 -2.63 0.51
C TYR A 107 -3.15 -1.83 0.97
N PRO A 108 -4.14 -1.59 0.10
CA PRO A 108 -4.01 -1.75 -1.35
C PRO A 108 -2.92 -0.83 -1.89
N GLN A 109 -2.69 -0.89 -3.20
CA GLN A 109 -1.77 0.04 -3.82
C GLN A 109 -2.18 1.51 -3.58
N VAL A 110 -1.22 2.44 -3.59
CA VAL A 110 -1.50 3.88 -3.50
C VAL A 110 -2.54 4.31 -4.54
N SER A 111 -3.43 5.22 -4.14
CA SER A 111 -4.53 5.70 -4.99
C SER A 111 -4.04 6.62 -6.10
N SER A 112 -3.00 7.41 -5.82
CA SER A 112 -2.42 8.32 -6.80
C SER A 112 -0.97 8.65 -6.48
N VAL A 113 -0.26 9.05 -7.53
CA VAL A 113 1.11 9.53 -7.48
C VAL A 113 1.21 10.77 -8.36
N SER A 114 2.03 11.75 -7.97
CA SER A 114 2.25 12.96 -8.76
C SER A 114 3.68 13.44 -8.71
N VAL A 115 4.12 14.08 -9.80
CA VAL A 115 5.42 14.73 -9.92
C VAL A 115 5.25 16.22 -10.13
N ASP A 116 6.14 16.98 -9.51
CA ASP A 116 6.31 18.41 -9.70
C ASP A 116 7.80 18.74 -9.71
N CYS A 117 8.33 19.12 -10.87
CA CYS A 117 9.70 19.60 -11.04
C CYS A 117 9.74 21.09 -11.45
N GLY A 118 8.78 21.91 -10.98
CA GLY A 118 8.68 23.33 -11.33
C GLY A 118 8.05 23.61 -12.69
N ASP A 119 7.35 22.63 -13.27
CA ASP A 119 6.45 22.86 -14.40
C ASP A 119 5.11 23.43 -13.91
N MET A 120 4.43 24.21 -14.75
CA MET A 120 3.14 24.83 -14.38
C MET A 120 2.05 23.79 -14.10
N GLU A 121 2.16 22.59 -14.66
CA GLU A 121 1.19 21.51 -14.49
C GLU A 121 1.77 20.36 -13.66
N ARG A 122 1.13 20.11 -12.51
CA ARG A 122 1.39 18.94 -11.69
C ARG A 122 0.82 17.71 -12.39
N ASN A 123 1.69 16.79 -12.77
CA ASN A 123 1.27 15.56 -13.44
C ASN A 123 0.84 14.55 -12.37
N ILE A 124 -0.43 14.17 -12.38
CA ILE A 124 -1.04 13.23 -11.43
C ILE A 124 -1.50 12.00 -12.20
N SER A 125 -1.13 10.82 -11.71
CA SER A 125 -1.61 9.54 -12.23
C SER A 125 -2.38 8.78 -11.14
N VAL A 126 -3.38 8.00 -11.57
CA VAL A 126 -4.04 7.01 -10.73
C VAL A 126 -3.14 5.77 -10.64
N GLY A 127 -3.00 5.22 -9.43
CA GLY A 127 -2.10 4.10 -9.15
C GLY A 127 -0.74 4.55 -8.63
N ASN A 128 0.27 3.70 -8.78
CA ASN A 128 1.57 3.86 -8.11
C ASN A 128 2.71 4.37 -9.00
N VAL A 129 2.46 4.67 -10.27
CA VAL A 129 3.49 5.14 -11.20
C VAL A 129 2.95 6.29 -12.04
N VAL A 130 3.77 7.30 -12.23
CA VAL A 130 3.58 8.36 -13.23
C VAL A 130 4.87 8.59 -13.99
N PHE A 131 4.72 8.88 -15.29
CA PHE A 131 5.81 9.34 -16.15
C PHE A 131 5.51 10.75 -16.62
N VAL A 132 6.53 11.61 -16.64
CA VAL A 132 6.40 13.01 -17.04
C VAL A 132 7.59 13.40 -17.90
N ASP A 133 7.31 13.99 -19.06
CA ASP A 133 8.34 14.60 -19.88
C ASP A 133 8.53 16.05 -19.42
N VAL A 134 9.71 16.34 -18.86
CA VAL A 134 10.06 17.65 -18.33
C VAL A 134 11.14 18.27 -19.21
N ASN A 135 10.88 19.47 -19.71
CA ASN A 135 11.91 20.26 -20.38
C ASN A 135 12.84 20.87 -19.31
N MET A 136 14.07 20.39 -19.26
CA MET A 136 15.10 20.84 -18.34
C MET A 136 15.92 21.96 -18.99
N THR A 137 15.75 23.17 -18.49
CA THR A 137 16.51 24.36 -18.89
C THR A 137 17.50 24.72 -17.79
N ARG A 138 18.53 25.51 -18.11
CA ARG A 138 19.50 26.01 -17.12
C ARG A 138 18.87 26.69 -15.90
N GLU A 139 17.69 27.28 -16.04
CA GLU A 139 16.93 27.92 -14.96
C GLU A 139 16.42 26.90 -13.91
N LYS A 140 16.23 25.64 -14.32
CA LYS A 140 15.84 24.56 -13.41
C LYS A 140 17.05 23.94 -12.68
N ASN A 141 18.27 24.36 -12.98
CA ASN A 141 19.45 23.85 -12.28
C ASN A 141 19.42 24.26 -10.81
N GLY A 142 19.49 23.28 -9.91
CA GLY A 142 19.39 23.49 -8.47
C GLY A 142 17.95 23.61 -7.94
N SER A 143 16.93 23.53 -8.80
CA SER A 143 15.52 23.50 -8.39
C SER A 143 15.14 22.16 -7.77
N ASP A 144 14.10 22.16 -6.95
CA ASP A 144 13.56 20.95 -6.35
C ASP A 144 12.59 20.26 -7.32
N CYS A 145 12.75 18.95 -7.48
CA CYS A 145 11.73 18.08 -8.03
C CYS A 145 11.16 17.19 -6.93
N SER A 146 9.83 17.14 -6.84
CA SER A 146 9.11 16.39 -5.82
C SER A 146 8.19 15.33 -6.42
N CYS A 147 8.10 14.21 -5.71
CA CYS A 147 7.26 13.08 -6.03
C CYS A 147 6.44 12.77 -4.79
N THR A 148 5.12 12.87 -4.91
CA THR A 148 4.19 12.69 -3.79
C THR A 148 3.18 11.62 -4.14
N ALA A 149 2.70 10.92 -3.12
CA ALA A 149 1.72 9.85 -3.30
C ALA A 149 0.63 9.91 -2.25
N THR A 150 -0.52 9.32 -2.58
CA THR A 150 -1.67 9.24 -1.67
C THR A 150 -2.03 7.78 -1.47
N HIS A 151 -2.15 7.35 -0.22
CA HIS A 151 -2.64 6.02 0.13
C HIS A 151 -3.99 6.13 0.81
N ASN A 152 -4.90 5.20 0.54
CA ASN A 152 -6.27 5.24 1.05
C ASN A 152 -6.39 4.97 2.57
N SER A 153 -5.31 4.58 3.25
CA SER A 153 -5.28 4.53 4.72
C SER A 153 -5.16 5.92 5.34
N SER A 154 -4.73 6.93 4.58
CA SER A 154 -4.36 8.26 5.09
C SER A 154 -3.22 8.24 6.14
N CYS A 155 -2.56 7.11 6.34
CA CYS A 155 -1.45 6.93 7.29
C CYS A 155 -0.07 6.84 6.60
N TYR A 156 0.01 7.18 5.30
CA TYR A 156 1.29 7.19 4.60
C TYR A 156 2.07 8.46 4.97
N ILE A 157 2.91 8.36 6.00
CA ILE A 157 3.64 9.50 6.58
C ILE A 157 4.77 9.96 5.65
N ASN A 158 5.51 9.02 5.06
CA ASN A 158 6.66 9.30 4.20
C ASN A 158 6.24 9.47 2.74
N ASN A 159 5.12 10.12 2.49
CA ASN A 159 4.47 10.14 1.18
C ASN A 159 5.09 11.08 0.14
N LYS A 160 6.23 11.69 0.45
CA LYS A 160 6.90 12.69 -0.39
C LYS A 160 8.40 12.46 -0.43
N THR A 161 8.95 12.53 -1.63
CA THR A 161 10.38 12.59 -1.88
C THR A 161 10.71 13.88 -2.63
N VAL A 162 11.83 14.50 -2.28
CA VAL A 162 12.33 15.72 -2.94
C VAL A 162 13.79 15.49 -3.30
N VAL A 163 14.13 15.81 -4.55
CA VAL A 163 15.49 15.72 -5.10
C VAL A 163 15.85 17.03 -5.77
N LYS A 164 17.12 17.40 -5.73
CA LYS A 164 17.63 18.62 -6.36
C LYS A 164 18.08 18.34 -7.78
N VAL A 165 17.60 19.10 -8.75
CA VAL A 165 18.01 18.96 -10.16
C VAL A 165 19.45 19.43 -10.32
N ILE A 166 20.26 18.64 -11.02
CA ILE A 166 21.63 19.01 -11.43
C ILE A 166 21.76 18.79 -12.92
N LEU A 167 22.06 19.87 -13.64
CA LEU A 167 22.31 19.86 -15.07
C LEU A 167 23.80 19.63 -15.37
N PHE A 168 24.06 18.76 -16.35
CA PHE A 168 25.38 18.43 -16.89
C PHE A 168 25.48 18.76 -18.38
#